data_AF-A0A327M4X7-F1
#
_entry.id   AF-A0A327M4X7-F1
#
_cell.length_a   1.000
_cell.length_b   1.000
_cell.length_c   1.000
_cell.angle_alpha   90.00
_cell.angle_beta   90.00
_cell.angle_gamma   90.00
#
_symmetry.space_group_name_H-M   'P 1'
#
loop_
_entity.id
_entity.type
_entity.pdbx_description
1 polymer ?
#
loop_
_entity_poly.entity_id
_entity_poly.type
_entity_poly.pdbx_seq_one_letter_code
_entity_poly.pdbx_strand_id
1 'polypeptide(L)'
;MANTTALRPDSSGPPEAPVPAPTTADIAAFRSGRGPEDHVVDLLAFALGAEAGGPVTPEEVGRLRQRAEAVLSEHSFRYLHNSIEEIRREAAAEQLARLPRPPGFRTMVLANLLALFLFGIVAAWLALHPATLAGLAGLQAG
;
A
#
# COMPACT_ATOMS: atom_id res chain seq x y z
N MET A 1 -17.22 22.65 29.52
CA MET A 1 -17.09 23.07 28.10
C MET A 1 -15.63 23.38 27.86
N ALA A 2 -14.94 22.52 27.11
CA ALA A 2 -13.49 22.62 26.90
C ALA A 2 -13.21 23.55 25.72
N ASN A 3 -12.50 24.65 25.97
CA ASN A 3 -12.05 25.57 24.93
C ASN A 3 -10.78 24.99 24.30
N THR A 4 -10.89 24.51 23.06
CA THR A 4 -9.75 24.08 22.25
C THR A 4 -9.02 25.32 21.72
N THR A 5 -8.03 25.78 22.47
CA THR A 5 -7.04 26.75 22.00
C THR A 5 -6.20 26.08 20.92
N ALA A 6 -6.43 26.44 19.66
CA ALA A 6 -5.56 26.06 18.56
C ALA A 6 -4.22 26.79 18.71
N LEU A 7 -3.18 26.05 19.12
CA LEU A 7 -1.79 26.49 19.05
C LEU A 7 -1.44 26.64 17.55
N ARG A 8 -1.46 27.88 17.04
CA ARG A 8 -0.84 28.23 15.77
C ARG A 8 0.66 28.35 16.04
N PRO A 9 1.54 27.61 15.34
CA PRO A 9 2.97 27.86 15.44
C PRO A 9 3.25 29.22 14.79
N ASP A 10 3.80 30.15 15.56
CA ASP A 10 4.32 31.42 15.07
C ASP A 10 5.45 31.12 14.08
N SER A 11 5.17 31.32 12.79
CA SER A 11 6.15 31.25 11.72
C SER A 11 7.00 32.52 11.75
N SER A 12 7.99 32.57 12.65
CA SER A 12 9.04 33.59 12.66
C SER A 12 10.14 33.23 11.65
N GLY A 13 9.77 33.19 10.36
CA GLY A 13 10.71 33.13 9.24
C GLY A 13 11.06 34.53 8.73
N PRO A 14 12.21 34.71 8.05
CA PRO A 14 12.57 35.98 7.41
C PRO A 14 11.45 36.42 6.44
N PRO A 15 11.22 37.74 6.26
CA PRO A 15 10.15 38.25 5.42
C PRO A 15 10.34 37.71 3.99
N GLU A 16 9.43 36.84 3.58
CA GLU A 16 9.38 36.30 2.24
C GLU A 16 9.20 37.50 1.29
N ALA A 17 10.17 37.70 0.40
CA ALA A 17 10.11 38.79 -0.56
C ALA A 17 8.78 38.66 -1.35
N PRO A 18 8.05 39.76 -1.57
CA PRO A 18 6.77 39.70 -2.26
C PRO A 18 7.00 39.16 -3.67
N VAL A 19 6.51 37.93 -3.92
CA VAL A 19 6.42 37.37 -5.26
C VAL A 19 5.48 38.26 -6.05
N PRO A 20 5.91 38.81 -7.21
CA PRO A 20 5.05 39.66 -8.01
C PRO A 20 3.78 38.90 -8.40
N ALA A 21 2.64 39.54 -8.16
CA ALA A 21 1.36 38.92 -8.48
C ALA A 21 1.26 38.68 -10.00
N PRO A 22 0.83 37.48 -10.44
CA PRO A 22 0.67 37.18 -11.85
C PRO A 22 -0.36 38.14 -12.47
N THR A 23 -0.06 38.65 -13.67
CA THR A 23 -0.99 39.54 -14.35
C THR A 23 -2.10 38.75 -15.05
N THR A 24 -3.22 39.40 -15.35
CA THR A 24 -4.32 38.79 -16.11
C THR A 24 -3.89 38.29 -17.49
N ALA A 25 -2.89 38.95 -18.09
CA ALA A 25 -2.29 38.56 -19.37
C ALA A 25 -1.48 37.26 -19.25
N ASP A 26 -0.73 37.10 -18.15
CA ASP A 26 0.02 35.88 -17.86
C ASP A 26 -0.94 34.70 -17.69
N ILE A 27 -2.01 34.89 -16.93
CA ILE A 27 -3.04 33.85 -16.71
C ILE A 27 -3.73 33.47 -18.03
N ALA A 28 -3.99 34.43 -18.92
CA ALA A 28 -4.62 34.17 -20.20
C ALA A 28 -3.73 33.35 -21.14
N ALA A 29 -2.40 33.52 -21.09
CA ALA A 29 -1.45 32.77 -21.91
C ALA A 29 -1.50 31.26 -21.65
N PHE A 30 -1.79 30.86 -20.41
CA PHE A 30 -1.91 29.46 -20.01
C PHE A 30 -3.29 28.86 -20.30
N ARG A 31 -4.30 29.61 -20.74
CA ARG A 31 -5.61 29.02 -21.08
C ARG A 31 -5.64 28.48 -22.50
N SER A 32 -5.85 27.18 -22.65
CA SER A 32 -5.94 26.50 -23.94
C SER A 32 -7.34 26.59 -24.57
N GLY A 33 -8.39 26.74 -23.75
CA GLY A 33 -9.79 26.81 -24.19
C GLY A 33 -10.36 25.50 -24.73
N ARG A 34 -9.68 24.37 -24.52
CA ARG A 34 -9.98 23.07 -25.15
C ARG A 34 -10.94 22.16 -24.38
N GLY A 35 -11.15 22.41 -23.08
CA GLY A 35 -12.12 21.67 -22.28
C GLY A 35 -11.82 21.67 -20.79
N PRO A 36 -12.67 21.03 -19.96
CA PRO A 36 -12.48 20.94 -18.52
C PRO A 36 -11.30 20.04 -18.12
N GLU A 37 -10.94 19.05 -18.92
CA GLU A 37 -9.82 18.14 -18.66
C GLU A 37 -8.48 18.87 -18.83
N ASP A 38 -8.35 19.67 -19.89
CA ASP A 38 -7.19 20.51 -20.15
C ASP A 38 -7.03 21.64 -19.11
N HIS A 39 -8.10 21.97 -18.38
CA HIS A 39 -8.05 23.00 -17.34
C HIS A 39 -7.08 22.64 -16.21
N VAL A 40 -7.02 21.37 -15.80
CA VAL A 40 -6.11 20.93 -14.74
C VAL A 40 -4.65 21.00 -15.21
N VAL A 41 -4.41 20.62 -16.47
CA VAL A 41 -3.09 20.73 -17.10
C VAL A 41 -2.66 22.20 -17.19
N ASP A 42 -3.56 23.08 -17.64
CA ASP A 42 -3.32 24.52 -17.75
C ASP A 42 -3.03 25.16 -16.37
N LEU A 43 -3.77 24.77 -15.32
CA LEU A 43 -3.53 25.24 -13.95
C LEU A 43 -2.18 24.76 -13.40
N LEU A 44 -1.83 23.50 -13.63
CA LEU A 44 -0.55 22.98 -13.17
C LEU A 44 0.62 23.59 -13.95
N ALA A 45 0.48 23.78 -15.27
CA ALA A 45 1.48 24.45 -16.09
C ALA A 45 1.71 25.89 -15.62
N PHE A 46 0.64 26.60 -15.26
CA PHE A 46 0.72 27.94 -14.68
C PHE A 46 1.44 27.91 -13.32
N ALA A 47 1.10 26.99 -12.42
CA ALA A 47 1.75 26.87 -11.12
C ALA A 47 3.26 26.58 -11.25
N LEU A 48 3.64 25.68 -12.17
CA LEU A 48 5.05 25.37 -12.47
C LEU A 48 5.80 26.60 -13.03
N GLY A 49 5.13 27.40 -13.87
CA GLY A 49 5.71 28.65 -14.37
C GLY A 49 5.87 29.70 -13.29
N ALA A 50 4.89 29.83 -12.39
CA ALA A 50 4.92 30.76 -11.26
C ALA A 50 6.04 30.42 -10.27
N GLU A 51 6.23 29.13 -9.96
CA GLU A 51 7.35 28.66 -9.11
C GLU A 51 8.73 28.92 -9.73
N ALA A 52 8.84 28.82 -11.05
CA ALA A 52 10.11 29.04 -11.76
C ALA A 52 10.53 30.53 -11.80
N GLY A 53 9.59 31.47 -11.63
CA GLY A 53 9.87 32.91 -11.50
C GLY A 53 10.49 33.59 -12.74
N GLY A 54 10.45 32.94 -13.90
CA GLY A 54 11.07 33.40 -15.15
C GLY A 54 10.09 34.09 -16.12
N PRO A 55 10.60 34.82 -17.12
CA PRO A 55 9.76 35.38 -18.17
C PRO A 55 9.07 34.28 -18.98
N VAL A 56 7.74 34.36 -19.09
CA VAL A 56 6.91 33.35 -19.74
C VAL A 56 6.78 33.69 -21.23
N THR A 57 7.48 32.92 -22.08
CA THR A 57 7.29 32.97 -23.54
C THR A 57 6.26 31.94 -23.99
N PRO A 58 5.63 32.09 -25.18
CA PRO A 58 4.68 31.11 -25.70
C PRO A 58 5.26 29.69 -25.86
N GLU A 59 6.55 29.60 -26.22
CA GLU A 59 7.30 28.35 -26.31
C GLU A 59 7.45 27.69 -24.92
N GLU A 60 7.75 28.50 -23.91
CA GLU A 60 7.88 28.05 -22.52
C GLU A 60 6.54 27.57 -21.96
N VAL A 61 5.42 28.22 -22.29
CA VAL A 61 4.07 27.74 -21.94
C VAL A 61 3.82 26.35 -22.54
N GLY A 62 4.22 26.12 -23.80
CA GLY A 62 4.12 24.81 -24.43
C GLY A 62 4.91 23.73 -23.68
N ARG A 63 6.15 24.05 -23.29
CA ARG A 63 7.01 23.16 -22.50
C ARG A 63 6.45 22.87 -21.11
N LEU A 64 5.93 23.89 -20.42
CA LEU A 64 5.32 23.77 -19.10
C LEU A 64 4.06 22.91 -19.14
N ARG A 65 3.23 23.02 -20.19
CA ARG A 65 2.06 22.15 -20.41
C ARG A 65 2.46 20.69 -20.60
N GLN A 66 3.45 20.41 -21.45
CA GLN A 66 3.96 19.04 -21.63
C GLN A 66 4.49 18.46 -20.32
N ARG A 67 5.19 19.28 -19.52
CA ARG A 67 5.67 18.88 -18.20
C ARG A 67 4.53 18.61 -17.22
N ALA A 68 3.52 19.48 -17.19
CA ALA A 68 2.33 19.31 -16.36
C ALA A 68 1.60 18.00 -16.70
N GLU A 69 1.41 17.70 -17.99
CA GLU A 69 0.80 16.45 -18.45
C GLU A 69 1.60 15.21 -18.03
N ALA A 70 2.93 15.25 -18.17
CA ALA A 70 3.80 14.16 -17.74
C ALA A 70 3.71 13.91 -16.22
N VAL A 71 3.75 14.98 -15.42
CA VAL A 71 3.64 14.91 -13.95
C VAL A 71 2.27 14.41 -13.51
N LEU A 72 1.18 14.90 -14.13
CA LEU A 72 -0.17 14.43 -13.82
C LEU A 72 -0.34 12.95 -14.17
N SER A 73 0.19 12.53 -15.32
CA SER A 73 0.13 11.13 -15.75
C SER A 73 0.90 10.21 -14.79
N GLU A 74 2.11 10.60 -14.39
CA GLU A 74 2.92 9.85 -13.43
C GLU A 74 2.23 9.76 -12.06
N HIS A 75 1.70 10.90 -11.56
CA HIS A 75 1.00 10.95 -10.29
C HIS A 75 -0.26 10.09 -10.32
N SER A 76 -1.06 10.18 -11.37
CA SER A 76 -2.30 9.39 -11.54
C SER A 76 -2.01 7.90 -11.59
N PHE A 77 -0.95 7.49 -12.28
CA PHE A 77 -0.53 6.09 -12.32
C PHE A 77 -0.12 5.59 -10.93
N ARG A 78 0.70 6.35 -10.21
CA ARG A 78 1.11 5.99 -8.84
C ARG A 78 -0.07 5.93 -7.89
N TYR A 79 -0.96 6.91 -7.96
CA TYR A 79 -2.16 6.96 -7.14
C TYR A 79 -3.03 5.73 -7.39
N LEU A 80 -3.34 5.42 -8.65
CA LEU A 80 -4.16 4.26 -9.01
C LEU A 80 -3.51 2.95 -8.55
N HIS A 81 -2.19 2.81 -8.72
CA HIS A 81 -1.48 1.61 -8.26
C HIS A 81 -1.58 1.44 -6.74
N ASN A 82 -1.38 2.52 -5.99
CA ASN A 82 -1.50 2.51 -4.54
C ASN A 82 -2.92 2.18 -4.09
N SER A 83 -3.94 2.77 -4.72
CA SER A 83 -5.34 2.47 -4.41
C SER A 83 -5.71 1.02 -4.73
N ILE A 84 -5.20 0.44 -5.82
CA ILE A 84 -5.42 -0.97 -6.13
C ILE A 84 -4.80 -1.88 -5.07
N GLU A 85 -3.58 -1.58 -4.63
CA GLU A 85 -2.91 -2.36 -3.59
C GLU A 85 -3.62 -2.23 -2.23
N GLU A 86 -4.19 -1.06 -1.93
CA GLU A 86 -5.03 -0.86 -0.75
C GLU A 86 -6.30 -1.73 -0.80
N ILE A 87 -7.05 -1.67 -1.90
CA ILE A 87 -8.25 -2.51 -2.11
C ILE A 87 -7.91 -4.00 -2.00
N ARG A 88 -6.77 -4.43 -2.55
CA ARG A 88 -6.31 -5.82 -2.44
C ARG A 88 -6.04 -6.23 -1.00
N ARG A 89 -5.40 -5.37 -0.21
CA ARG A 89 -5.13 -5.64 1.21
C ARG A 89 -6.43 -5.70 2.01
N GLU A 90 -7.36 -4.79 1.75
CA GLU A 90 -8.67 -4.80 2.40
C GLU A 90 -9.45 -6.07 2.07
N ALA A 91 -9.51 -6.46 0.80
CA ALA A 91 -10.16 -7.68 0.36
C ALA A 91 -9.51 -8.94 0.98
N ALA A 92 -8.18 -8.99 1.05
CA ALA A 92 -7.45 -10.09 1.69
C ALA A 92 -7.72 -10.14 3.20
N ALA A 93 -7.74 -8.98 3.87
CA ALA A 93 -8.07 -8.89 5.30
C ALA A 93 -9.51 -9.34 5.58
N GLU A 94 -10.46 -8.96 4.72
CA GLU A 94 -11.85 -9.39 4.84
C GLU A 94 -12.01 -10.90 4.61
N GLN A 95 -11.31 -11.47 3.62
CA GLN A 95 -11.30 -12.92 3.39
C GLN A 95 -10.68 -13.67 4.57
N LEU A 96 -9.55 -13.18 5.12
CA LEU A 96 -8.92 -13.75 6.30
C LEU A 96 -9.83 -13.67 7.53
N ALA A 97 -10.61 -12.60 7.68
CA ALA A 97 -11.58 -12.47 8.77
C ALA A 97 -12.74 -13.48 8.66
N ARG A 98 -13.09 -13.90 7.44
CA ARG A 98 -14.14 -14.91 7.20
C ARG A 98 -13.64 -16.35 7.37
N LEU A 99 -12.33 -16.59 7.32
CA LEU A 99 -11.77 -17.92 7.54
C LEU A 99 -11.81 -18.30 9.02
N PRO A 100 -12.16 -19.55 9.36
CA PRO A 100 -12.03 -20.02 10.72
C PRO A 100 -10.56 -19.90 11.14
N ARG A 101 -10.32 -19.35 12.35
CA ARG A 101 -8.95 -19.21 12.88
C ARG A 101 -8.25 -20.56 12.82
N PRO A 102 -7.03 -20.64 12.25
CA PRO A 102 -6.29 -21.89 12.24
C PRO A 102 -6.06 -22.38 13.67
N PRO A 103 -5.94 -23.70 13.88
CA PRO A 103 -5.67 -24.26 15.20
C PRO A 103 -4.39 -23.61 15.75
N GLY A 104 -4.51 -23.03 16.95
CA GLY A 104 -3.40 -22.35 17.58
C GLY A 104 -2.23 -23.30 17.87
N PHE A 105 -1.04 -22.74 18.09
CA PHE A 105 0.17 -23.50 18.40
C PHE A 105 -0.04 -24.58 19.47
N ARG A 106 -0.78 -24.26 20.55
CA ARG A 106 -1.12 -25.22 21.61
C ARG A 106 -1.93 -26.41 21.11
N THR A 107 -2.88 -26.18 20.21
CA THR A 107 -3.68 -27.25 19.61
C THR A 107 -2.82 -28.17 18.77
N MET A 108 -1.86 -27.63 18.00
CA MET A 108 -0.89 -28.44 17.25
C MET A 108 0.04 -29.24 18.17
N VAL A 109 0.55 -28.61 19.24
CA VAL A 109 1.40 -29.30 20.23
C VAL A 109 0.62 -30.43 20.90
N LEU A 110 -0.62 -30.18 21.32
CA LEU A 110 -1.46 -31.20 21.94
C LEU A 110 -1.75 -32.36 20.98
N ALA A 111 -2.04 -32.05 19.71
CA ALA A 111 -2.26 -33.07 18.68
C ALA A 111 -1.02 -33.95 18.47
N ASN A 112 0.18 -33.35 18.43
CA ASN A 112 1.43 -34.09 18.32
C ASN A 112 1.72 -34.94 19.56
N LEU A 113 1.49 -34.42 20.77
CA LEU A 113 1.65 -35.19 22.00
C LEU A 113 0.68 -36.37 22.06
N LEU A 114 -0.57 -36.16 21.62
CA LEU A 114 -1.56 -37.23 21.54
C LEU A 114 -1.15 -38.29 20.52
N ALA A 115 -0.66 -37.89 19.34
CA ALA A 115 -0.16 -38.80 18.33
C ALA A 115 1.03 -39.63 18.85
N LEU A 116 1.99 -38.98 19.51
CA LEU A 116 3.14 -39.65 20.16
C LEU A 116 2.68 -40.63 21.25
N PHE A 117 1.71 -40.24 22.06
CA PHE A 117 1.15 -41.08 23.11
C PHE A 117 0.48 -42.34 22.53
N LEU A 118 -0.36 -42.18 21.50
CA LEU A 118 -1.01 -43.30 20.82
C LEU A 118 0.02 -44.21 20.15
N PHE A 119 1.02 -43.64 19.49
CA PHE A 119 2.12 -44.41 18.90
C PHE A 119 2.89 -45.20 19.97
N GLY A 120 3.17 -44.57 21.11
CA GLY A 120 3.80 -45.22 22.26
C GLY A 120 2.99 -46.40 22.80
N ILE A 121 1.65 -46.25 22.91
CA ILE A 121 0.75 -47.36 23.32
C ILE A 121 0.87 -48.52 22.33
N VAL A 122 0.78 -48.25 21.03
CA VAL A 122 0.86 -49.28 19.99
C VAL A 122 2.22 -49.97 20.02
N ALA A 123 3.32 -49.22 20.14
CA ALA A 123 4.66 -49.75 20.25
C ALA A 123 4.85 -50.61 21.51
N ALA A 124 4.34 -50.16 22.66
CA ALA A 124 4.40 -50.92 23.91
C ALA A 124 3.60 -52.22 23.81
N TRP A 125 2.40 -52.18 23.23
CA TRP A 125 1.57 -53.36 22.98
C TRP A 125 2.27 -54.37 22.07
N LEU A 126 2.88 -53.91 20.97
CA LEU A 126 3.70 -54.75 20.08
C LEU A 126 4.90 -55.36 20.81
N ALA A 127 5.58 -54.61 21.66
CA ALA A 127 6.72 -55.10 22.45
C ALA A 127 6.30 -56.21 23.44
N LEU A 128 5.09 -56.14 23.98
CA LEU A 128 4.51 -57.18 24.84
C LEU A 128 4.03 -58.41 24.05
N HIS A 129 3.92 -58.33 22.72
CA HIS A 129 3.47 -59.41 21.84
C HIS A 129 4.52 -59.74 20.77
N PRO A 130 5.71 -60.22 21.15
CA PRO A 130 6.82 -60.44 20.21
C PRO A 130 6.52 -61.47 19.11
N ALA A 131 5.57 -62.38 19.33
CA ALA A 131 5.12 -63.33 18.30
C ALA A 131 4.41 -62.64 17.12
N THR A 132 3.70 -61.53 17.35
CA THR A 132 3.06 -60.77 16.26
C THR A 132 4.10 -59.94 15.48
N LEU A 133 5.13 -59.44 16.17
CA LEU A 133 6.30 -58.82 15.54
C LEU A 133 7.10 -59.82 14.68
N ALA A 134 7.32 -61.04 15.17
CA ALA A 134 8.00 -62.11 14.42
C ALA A 134 7.20 -62.54 13.17
N GLY A 135 5.86 -62.61 13.28
CA GLY A 135 4.97 -62.87 12.15
C GLY A 135 4.95 -61.75 11.09
N LEU A 136 4.98 -60.48 11.51
CA LEU A 136 5.07 -59.32 10.61
C LEU A 136 6.46 -59.13 10.00
N ALA A 137 7.53 -59.50 10.71
CA ALA A 137 8.91 -59.45 10.23
C ALA A 137 9.31 -60.65 9.36
N GLY A 138 8.40 -61.59 9.10
CA GLY A 138 8.65 -62.78 8.27
C GLY A 138 9.57 -63.82 8.90
N LEU A 139 9.81 -63.76 10.21
CA LEU A 139 10.71 -64.63 10.96
C LEU A 139 10.07 -65.96 11.40
N GLN A 140 8.82 -66.22 11.00
CA GLN A 140 8.09 -67.46 11.25
C GLN A 140 7.91 -68.31 9.98
N ALA A 141 8.99 -68.48 9.22
CA ALA A 141 9.13 -69.55 8.24
C ALA A 141 10.34 -70.39 8.64
N GLY A 142 10.09 -71.42 9.45
CA GLY A 142 11.09 -72.36 9.97
C GLY A 142 10.49 -73.24 11.05
#